data_AF-A0A7X6WVL1-F1
#
_entry.id   AF-A0A7X6WVL1-F1
#
_cell.length_a   1.000
_cell.length_b   1.000
_cell.length_c   1.000
_cell.angle_alpha   90.00
_cell.angle_beta   90.00
_cell.angle_gamma   90.00
#
_symmetry.space_group_name_H-M   'P 1'
#
loop_
_entity.id
_entity.type
_entity.pdbx_description
1 polymer ?
#
loop_
_entity_poly.entity_id
_entity_poly.type
_entity_poly.pdbx_seq_one_letter_code
_entity_poly.pdbx_strand_id
1 'polypeptide(L)'
;MAKAGSTVTIAKNYDLIQEFVVGKTIAEIEEVAKKPAEEAIDAVTGATLVDMPGYLMEIVNAAKAADQKVMYKGDVSKLTLKQILGAPHGTKSFGLTTVVTDGEKVVLAHIDEFQYLADDKFTGVANSDAFAEAESVKAGLVLGSKRVNDKAYSDNMAKAGSTVAIAKNYDIIQEFVAGKTVAEIEEVAKKPAEEAIDAVTGATLVDMPGYLMEIVNAAK
;
A
#
# COMPACT_ATOMS: atom_id res chain seq x y z
N MET A 1 24.34 -5.43 -6.76
CA MET A 1 24.07 -4.01 -7.09
C MET A 1 25.13 -3.15 -6.41
N ALA A 2 26.25 -2.90 -7.10
CA ALA A 2 27.27 -1.92 -6.69
C ALA A 2 27.38 -0.79 -7.74
N LYS A 3 26.29 -0.54 -8.48
CA LYS A 3 26.13 0.60 -9.40
C LYS A 3 25.26 1.64 -8.70
N ALA A 4 25.85 2.34 -7.73
CA ALA A 4 25.29 3.53 -7.05
C ALA A 4 26.23 4.09 -5.95
N GLY A 5 27.39 3.47 -5.68
CA GLY A 5 28.28 3.92 -4.60
C GLY A 5 27.83 3.56 -3.16
N SER A 6 26.70 2.86 -3.00
CA SER A 6 26.23 2.45 -1.68
C SER A 6 27.14 1.40 -1.03
N THR A 7 27.45 1.59 0.25
CA THR A 7 28.31 0.71 1.05
C THR A 7 27.52 -0.31 1.88
N VAL A 8 26.18 -0.24 1.84
CA VAL A 8 25.26 -1.14 2.55
C VAL A 8 24.16 -1.64 1.60
N THR A 9 23.41 -2.67 2.02
CA THR A 9 22.31 -3.23 1.20
C THR A 9 21.17 -2.22 1.00
N ILE A 10 20.39 -2.38 -0.07
CA ILE A 10 19.21 -1.53 -0.31
C ILE A 10 18.22 -1.58 0.86
N ALA A 11 17.98 -2.77 1.43
CA ALA A 11 17.12 -2.95 2.59
C ALA A 11 17.63 -2.15 3.80
N LYS A 12 18.94 -2.26 4.11
CA LYS A 12 19.52 -1.49 5.22
C LYS A 12 19.44 0.02 4.99
N ASN A 13 19.58 0.50 3.75
CA ASN A 13 19.37 1.92 3.46
C ASN A 13 17.92 2.32 3.75
N TYR A 14 16.93 1.53 3.32
CA TYR A 14 15.53 1.81 3.60
C TYR A 14 15.22 1.80 5.09
N ASP A 15 15.76 0.84 5.85
CA ASP A 15 15.60 0.81 7.32
C ASP A 15 16.13 2.10 7.96
N LEU A 16 17.33 2.55 7.56
CA LEU A 16 17.94 3.77 8.11
C LEU A 16 17.15 5.05 7.73
N ILE A 17 16.60 5.11 6.52
CA ILE A 17 15.71 6.19 6.09
C ILE A 17 14.42 6.20 6.91
N GLN A 18 13.81 5.02 7.12
CA GLN A 18 12.62 4.87 7.94
C GLN A 18 12.89 5.26 9.41
N GLU A 19 13.98 4.78 9.98
CA GLU A 19 14.43 5.14 11.34
C GLU A 19 14.66 6.66 11.47
N PHE A 20 15.24 7.30 10.46
CA PHE A 20 15.49 8.73 10.46
C PHE A 20 14.21 9.58 10.50
N VAL A 21 13.15 9.16 9.82
CA VAL A 21 11.90 9.95 9.76
C VAL A 21 11.00 9.75 10.97
N VAL A 22 11.16 8.67 11.74
CA VAL A 22 10.34 8.39 12.93
C VAL A 22 10.47 9.52 13.95
N GLY A 23 9.33 10.05 14.39
CA GLY A 23 9.25 11.12 15.40
C GLY A 23 9.48 12.53 14.85
N LYS A 24 9.84 12.69 13.57
CA LYS A 24 9.96 14.00 12.92
C LYS A 24 8.62 14.47 12.37
N THR A 25 8.47 15.78 12.25
CA THR A 25 7.39 16.41 11.52
C THR A 25 7.61 16.29 10.01
N ILE A 26 6.52 16.36 9.23
CA ILE A 26 6.58 16.39 7.76
C ILE A 26 7.49 17.53 7.27
N ALA A 27 7.43 18.70 7.93
CA ALA A 27 8.25 19.85 7.57
C ALA A 27 9.75 19.60 7.79
N GLU A 28 10.14 19.00 8.92
CA GLU A 28 11.55 18.65 9.18
C GLU A 28 12.10 17.66 8.16
N ILE A 29 11.30 16.67 7.75
CA ILE A 29 11.70 15.72 6.71
C ILE A 29 11.82 16.42 5.35
N GLU A 30 10.86 17.28 5.02
CA GLU A 30 10.84 18.03 3.77
C GLU A 30 12.02 19.00 3.63
N GLU A 31 12.45 19.63 4.73
CA GLU A 31 13.64 20.48 4.74
C GLU A 31 14.89 19.70 4.34
N VAL A 32 15.06 18.48 4.86
CA VAL A 32 16.19 17.60 4.51
C VAL A 32 16.07 17.10 3.08
N ALA A 33 14.86 16.75 2.65
CA ALA A 33 14.57 16.29 1.29
C ALA A 33 14.82 17.35 0.20
N LYS A 34 14.95 18.64 0.56
CA LYS A 34 15.26 19.74 -0.37
C LYS A 34 16.74 20.07 -0.45
N LYS A 35 17.58 19.46 0.38
CA LYS A 35 19.03 19.69 0.39
C LYS A 35 19.72 19.00 -0.78
N PRO A 36 20.94 19.42 -1.16
CA PRO A 36 21.81 18.66 -2.04
C PRO A 36 21.99 17.22 -1.55
N ALA A 37 22.19 16.28 -2.48
CA ALA A 37 22.29 14.86 -2.17
C ALA A 37 23.31 14.53 -1.07
N GLU A 38 24.50 15.12 -1.13
CA GLU A 38 25.56 14.90 -0.13
C GLU A 38 25.10 15.30 1.28
N GLU A 39 24.48 16.47 1.43
CA GLU A 39 23.97 16.93 2.72
C GLU A 39 22.79 16.10 3.25
N ALA A 40 21.92 15.60 2.37
CA ALA A 40 20.83 14.71 2.75
C ALA A 40 21.34 13.34 3.21
N ILE A 41 22.36 12.81 2.54
CA ILE A 41 23.04 11.55 2.92
C ILE A 41 23.71 11.70 4.28
N ASP A 42 24.44 12.81 4.50
CA ASP A 42 25.10 13.08 5.78
C ASP A 42 24.11 13.18 6.95
N ALA A 43 22.87 13.62 6.69
CA ALA A 43 21.82 13.68 7.71
C ALA A 43 21.27 12.30 8.10
N VAL A 44 21.25 11.33 7.17
CA VAL A 44 20.73 9.97 7.38
C VAL A 44 21.91 9.02 7.65
N THR A 45 22.44 9.09 8.87
CA THR A 45 23.64 8.36 9.30
C THR A 45 23.63 6.90 8.87
N GLY A 46 24.62 6.51 8.06
CA GLY A 46 24.85 5.14 7.61
C GLY A 46 24.14 4.75 6.31
N ALA A 47 23.19 5.55 5.84
CA ALA A 47 22.61 5.38 4.52
C ALA A 47 23.50 6.05 3.47
N THR A 48 23.51 5.53 2.24
CA THR A 48 24.46 5.92 1.19
C THR A 48 23.82 5.95 -0.21
N LEU A 49 22.48 6.05 -0.29
CA LEU A 49 21.78 6.19 -1.56
C LEU A 49 21.94 7.62 -2.08
N VAL A 50 22.47 7.76 -3.30
CA VAL A 50 22.66 9.06 -3.96
C VAL A 50 21.35 9.84 -4.16
N ASP A 51 20.24 9.13 -4.29
CA ASP A 51 18.90 9.70 -4.46
C ASP A 51 18.17 9.94 -3.12
N MET A 52 18.91 10.06 -1.99
CA MET A 52 18.36 10.31 -0.65
C MET A 52 17.28 11.41 -0.62
N PRO A 53 17.45 12.58 -1.26
CA PRO A 53 16.41 13.60 -1.30
C PRO A 53 15.07 13.09 -1.87
N GLY A 54 15.14 12.24 -2.91
CA GLY A 54 13.96 11.64 -3.54
C GLY A 54 13.21 10.71 -2.61
N TYR A 55 13.92 9.79 -1.93
CA TYR A 55 13.30 8.86 -0.97
C TYR A 55 12.63 9.58 0.21
N LEU A 56 13.27 10.63 0.75
CA LEU A 56 12.66 11.45 1.81
C LEU A 56 11.44 12.21 1.29
N MET A 57 11.49 12.73 0.06
CA MET A 57 10.37 13.44 -0.55
C MET A 57 9.18 12.50 -0.84
N GLU A 58 9.43 11.24 -1.21
CA GLU A 58 8.37 10.24 -1.35
C GLU A 58 7.61 10.02 -0.03
N ILE A 59 8.33 9.92 1.09
CA ILE A 59 7.73 9.84 2.43
C ILE A 59 6.91 11.10 2.74
N VAL A 60 7.45 12.29 2.45
CA VAL A 60 6.74 13.57 2.64
C VAL A 60 5.45 13.62 1.82
N ASN A 61 5.51 13.23 0.54
CA ASN A 61 4.36 13.23 -0.35
C ASN A 61 3.29 12.23 0.13
N ALA A 62 3.70 11.03 0.53
CA ALA A 62 2.79 10.05 1.11
C ALA A 62 2.12 10.57 2.40
N ALA A 63 2.89 11.20 3.30
CA ALA A 63 2.37 11.77 4.53
C ALA A 63 1.41 12.96 4.29
N LYS A 64 1.68 13.81 3.28
CA LYS A 64 0.78 14.90 2.87
C LYS A 64 -0.50 14.41 2.20
N ALA A 65 -0.43 13.28 1.50
CA ALA A 65 -1.56 12.65 0.84
C ALA A 65 -2.42 11.80 1.80
N ALA A 66 -1.92 11.52 3.01
CA ALA A 66 -2.61 10.69 3.98
C ALA A 66 -3.96 11.32 4.39
N ASP A 67 -5.03 10.58 4.18
CA ASP A 67 -6.36 10.94 4.67
C ASP A 67 -6.49 10.56 6.16
N GLN A 68 -6.89 11.50 7.01
CA GLN A 68 -7.01 11.29 8.46
C GLN A 68 -8.30 10.53 8.82
N LYS A 69 -8.47 9.31 8.28
CA LYS A 69 -9.68 8.49 8.49
C LYS A 69 -9.87 8.02 9.94
N VAL A 70 -8.78 7.89 10.72
CA VAL A 70 -8.81 7.36 12.09
C VAL A 70 -7.91 8.19 13.01
N MET A 71 -8.40 8.52 14.21
CA MET A 71 -7.59 9.12 15.28
C MET A 71 -7.20 8.05 16.29
N TYR A 72 -5.91 7.74 16.39
CA TYR A 72 -5.38 6.83 17.42
C TYR A 72 -5.01 7.62 18.68
N LYS A 73 -5.63 7.26 19.82
CA LYS A 73 -5.38 7.90 21.14
C LYS A 73 -4.57 7.04 22.09
N GLY A 74 -4.13 5.86 21.63
CA GLY A 74 -3.32 4.94 22.42
C GLY A 74 -1.84 5.29 22.42
N ASP A 75 -1.03 4.32 22.84
CA ASP A 75 0.42 4.44 22.89
C ASP A 75 1.02 4.20 21.50
N VAL A 76 1.48 5.26 20.85
CA VAL A 76 2.06 5.19 19.50
C VAL A 76 3.30 4.29 19.42
N SER A 77 3.98 4.03 20.54
CA SER A 77 5.14 3.13 20.56
C SER A 77 4.78 1.65 20.38
N LYS A 78 3.50 1.31 20.55
CA LYS A 78 2.96 -0.03 20.28
C LYS A 78 2.51 -0.22 18.84
N LEU A 79 2.47 0.86 18.05
CA LEU A 79 2.05 0.77 16.67
C LEU A 79 3.07 -0.01 15.86
N THR A 80 2.58 -1.00 15.13
CA THR A 80 3.36 -1.76 14.16
C THR A 80 2.74 -1.56 12.78
N LEU A 81 3.58 -1.26 11.80
CA LEU A 81 3.21 -1.16 10.39
C LEU A 81 3.77 -2.37 9.67
N LYS A 82 2.92 -3.11 8.94
CA LYS A 82 3.36 -4.19 8.08
C LYS A 82 2.66 -4.10 6.73
N GLN A 83 3.42 -4.39 5.69
CA GLN A 83 2.93 -4.46 4.31
C GLN A 83 3.26 -5.84 3.75
N ILE A 84 2.29 -6.45 3.08
CA ILE A 84 2.48 -7.73 2.39
C ILE A 84 1.99 -7.64 0.95
N LEU A 85 2.58 -8.50 0.12
CA LEU A 85 2.08 -8.83 -1.20
C LEU A 85 1.37 -10.18 -1.14
N GLY A 86 0.17 -10.27 -1.68
CA GLY A 86 -0.59 -11.52 -1.77
C GLY A 86 -1.47 -11.56 -2.99
N ALA A 87 -2.38 -12.53 -3.02
CA ALA A 87 -3.29 -12.76 -4.14
C ALA A 87 -4.71 -12.96 -3.58
N PRO A 88 -5.35 -11.89 -3.07
CA PRO A 88 -6.68 -11.98 -2.49
C PRO A 88 -7.75 -12.26 -3.56
N HIS A 89 -7.42 -12.04 -4.84
CA HIS A 89 -8.31 -12.23 -5.98
C HIS A 89 -7.59 -12.91 -7.15
N GLY A 90 -7.91 -14.19 -7.40
CA GLY A 90 -7.49 -14.93 -8.59
C GLY A 90 -5.98 -14.94 -8.86
N THR A 91 -5.59 -15.01 -10.14
CA THR A 91 -4.19 -15.14 -10.59
C THR A 91 -3.74 -14.05 -11.56
N LYS A 92 -4.61 -13.06 -11.82
CA LYS A 92 -4.35 -12.00 -12.81
C LYS A 92 -3.79 -10.72 -12.20
N SER A 93 -3.68 -10.69 -10.89
CA SER A 93 -3.34 -9.51 -10.10
C SER A 93 -2.71 -9.92 -8.78
N PHE A 94 -2.15 -8.96 -8.07
CA PHE A 94 -1.66 -9.14 -6.71
C PHE A 94 -2.15 -8.00 -5.82
N GLY A 95 -2.46 -8.32 -4.56
CA GLY A 95 -2.81 -7.37 -3.52
C GLY A 95 -1.56 -6.77 -2.87
N LEU A 96 -1.62 -5.49 -2.56
CA LEU A 96 -0.72 -4.79 -1.67
C LEU A 96 -1.53 -4.37 -0.45
N THR A 97 -1.37 -5.12 0.65
CA THR A 97 -2.12 -4.86 1.88
C THR A 97 -1.18 -4.37 2.96
N THR A 98 -1.50 -3.18 3.48
CA THR A 98 -0.77 -2.49 4.53
C THR A 98 -1.65 -2.40 5.76
N VAL A 99 -1.16 -2.85 6.91
CA VAL A 99 -1.90 -2.86 8.18
C VAL A 99 -1.07 -2.19 9.27
N VAL A 100 -1.75 -1.33 10.03
CA VAL A 100 -1.26 -0.79 11.31
C VAL A 100 -2.00 -1.48 12.43
N THR A 101 -1.29 -2.07 13.40
CA THR A 101 -1.87 -2.62 14.63
C THR A 101 -1.29 -1.96 15.86
N ASP A 102 -2.00 -1.99 16.99
CA ASP A 102 -1.46 -1.61 18.30
C ASP A 102 -1.01 -2.82 19.15
N GLY A 103 -0.85 -3.98 18.50
CA GLY A 103 -0.56 -5.26 19.13
C GLY A 103 -1.79 -6.06 19.58
N GLU A 104 -2.97 -5.44 19.66
CA GLU A 104 -4.23 -6.13 19.97
C GLU A 104 -5.23 -6.02 18.82
N LYS A 105 -5.36 -4.83 18.25
CA LYS A 105 -6.38 -4.48 17.26
C LYS A 105 -5.76 -3.86 16.02
N VAL A 106 -6.43 -4.05 14.90
CA VAL A 106 -6.16 -3.31 13.68
C VAL A 106 -6.58 -1.86 13.90
N VAL A 107 -5.63 -0.94 13.80
CA VAL A 107 -5.87 0.51 13.87
C VAL A 107 -6.29 1.04 12.51
N LEU A 108 -5.60 0.59 11.46
CA LEU A 108 -5.87 0.97 10.08
C LEU A 108 -5.44 -0.15 9.13
N ALA A 109 -6.18 -0.32 8.05
CA ALA A 109 -5.77 -1.15 6.92
C ALA A 109 -5.87 -0.33 5.62
N HIS A 110 -5.02 -0.65 4.65
CA HIS A 110 -5.06 -0.11 3.30
C HIS A 110 -4.78 -1.23 2.30
N ILE A 111 -5.72 -1.45 1.39
CA ILE A 111 -5.64 -2.43 0.31
C ILE A 111 -5.52 -1.66 -1.00
N ASP A 112 -4.54 -2.00 -1.82
CA ASP A 112 -4.57 -1.75 -3.26
C ASP A 112 -4.31 -3.07 -3.99
N GLU A 113 -4.63 -3.12 -5.27
CA GLU A 113 -4.39 -4.29 -6.09
C GLU A 113 -3.84 -3.86 -7.43
N PHE A 114 -2.82 -4.58 -7.90
CA PHE A 114 -2.10 -4.25 -9.12
C PHE A 114 -2.29 -5.34 -10.15
N GLN A 115 -2.48 -4.91 -11.40
CA GLN A 115 -2.71 -5.80 -12.53
C GLN A 115 -2.03 -5.23 -13.77
N TYR A 116 -1.56 -6.11 -14.66
CA TYR A 116 -1.21 -5.68 -16.03
C TYR A 116 -2.47 -5.40 -16.83
N LEU A 117 -2.63 -4.16 -17.27
CA LEU A 117 -3.83 -3.59 -17.88
C LEU A 117 -3.48 -2.94 -19.22
N ALA A 118 -4.47 -2.76 -20.10
CA ALA A 118 -4.25 -2.15 -21.41
C ALA A 118 -3.86 -0.67 -21.26
N ASP A 119 -2.73 -0.29 -21.87
CA ASP A 119 -2.14 1.05 -21.76
C ASP A 119 -3.00 2.15 -22.41
N ASP A 120 -3.87 1.81 -23.36
CA ASP A 120 -4.81 2.70 -24.02
C ASP A 120 -5.97 3.19 -23.12
N LYS A 121 -6.19 2.52 -21.97
CA LYS A 121 -7.35 2.75 -21.09
C LYS A 121 -6.98 2.96 -19.64
N PHE A 122 -5.80 2.53 -19.24
CA PHE A 122 -5.38 2.49 -17.84
C PHE A 122 -4.09 3.26 -17.64
N THR A 123 -4.01 3.95 -16.51
CA THR A 123 -2.82 4.64 -16.05
C THR A 123 -1.88 3.65 -15.37
N GLY A 124 -0.64 3.59 -15.84
CA GLY A 124 0.41 2.79 -15.21
C GLY A 124 0.95 3.41 -13.92
N VAL A 125 1.72 2.64 -13.17
CA VAL A 125 2.52 3.14 -12.03
C VAL A 125 3.57 4.17 -12.46
N ALA A 126 4.17 4.87 -11.51
CA ALA A 126 5.29 5.77 -11.78
C ALA A 126 6.39 5.05 -12.59
N ASN A 127 6.99 5.77 -13.55
CA ASN A 127 8.00 5.27 -14.49
C ASN A 127 7.50 4.23 -15.52
N SER A 128 6.18 4.10 -15.73
CA SER A 128 5.64 3.14 -16.72
C SER A 128 6.17 3.36 -18.14
N ASP A 129 6.34 4.60 -18.59
CA ASP A 129 6.92 4.90 -19.92
C ASP A 129 8.34 4.34 -20.05
N ALA A 130 9.17 4.54 -19.02
CA ALA A 130 10.52 4.00 -18.98
C ALA A 130 10.53 2.46 -18.95
N PHE A 131 9.57 1.82 -18.27
CA PHE A 131 9.44 0.36 -18.29
C PHE A 131 9.05 -0.17 -19.68
N ALA A 132 8.24 0.58 -20.43
CA ALA A 132 7.87 0.25 -21.79
C ALA A 132 9.06 0.44 -22.76
N GLU A 133 9.77 1.57 -22.67
CA GLU A 133 10.99 1.84 -23.46
C GLU A 133 12.09 0.79 -23.22
N ALA A 134 12.22 0.32 -21.98
CA ALA A 134 13.16 -0.73 -21.59
C ALA A 134 12.66 -2.16 -21.89
N GLU A 135 11.50 -2.31 -22.57
CA GLU A 135 10.85 -3.59 -22.89
C GLU A 135 10.64 -4.51 -21.65
N SER A 136 10.58 -3.92 -20.46
CA SER A 136 10.41 -4.64 -19.19
C SER A 136 8.95 -5.04 -18.93
N VAL A 137 8.03 -4.34 -19.59
CA VAL A 137 6.61 -4.69 -19.64
C VAL A 137 6.25 -5.01 -21.09
N LYS A 138 5.39 -6.02 -21.28
CA LYS A 138 4.91 -6.41 -22.60
C LYS A 138 4.21 -5.23 -23.28
N ALA A 139 4.55 -4.97 -24.55
CA ALA A 139 3.93 -3.93 -25.36
C ALA A 139 2.38 -3.99 -25.31
N GLY A 140 1.76 -2.81 -25.18
CA GLY A 140 0.30 -2.66 -25.04
C GLY A 140 -0.21 -2.86 -23.61
N LEU A 141 0.67 -3.04 -22.62
CA LEU A 141 0.31 -3.20 -21.21
C LEU A 141 1.06 -2.24 -20.31
N VAL A 142 0.42 -1.88 -19.20
CA VAL A 142 1.01 -1.20 -18.05
C VAL A 142 0.69 -1.98 -16.78
N LEU A 143 1.60 -1.97 -15.79
CA LEU A 143 1.23 -2.36 -14.43
C LEU A 143 0.46 -1.19 -13.81
N GLY A 144 -0.81 -1.38 -13.45
CA GLY A 144 -1.67 -0.33 -12.93
C GLY A 144 -2.27 -0.67 -11.57
N SER A 145 -2.37 0.33 -10.70
CA SER A 145 -3.13 0.27 -9.45
C SER A 145 -4.64 0.32 -9.76
N LYS A 146 -5.41 -0.55 -9.11
CA LYS A 146 -6.88 -0.52 -9.20
C LYS A 146 -7.47 0.69 -8.50
N ARG A 147 -6.84 1.22 -7.45
CA ARG A 147 -7.28 2.49 -6.83
C ARG A 147 -7.06 3.69 -7.75
N VAL A 148 -5.89 3.80 -8.38
CA VAL A 148 -5.61 4.88 -9.36
C VAL A 148 -6.57 4.79 -10.55
N ASN A 149 -6.90 3.57 -10.97
CA ASN A 149 -7.79 3.30 -12.09
C ASN A 149 -9.23 2.97 -11.68
N ASP A 150 -9.68 3.41 -10.51
CA ASP A 150 -10.95 2.98 -9.90
C ASP A 150 -12.12 3.10 -10.85
N LYS A 151 -12.25 4.24 -11.53
CA LYS A 151 -13.34 4.45 -12.50
C LYS A 151 -13.29 3.44 -13.65
N ALA A 152 -12.17 3.38 -14.37
CA ALA A 152 -12.05 2.53 -15.56
C ALA A 152 -12.19 1.03 -15.20
N TYR A 153 -11.67 0.63 -14.04
CA TYR A 153 -11.77 -0.74 -13.55
C TYR A 153 -13.19 -1.07 -13.10
N SER A 154 -13.84 -0.17 -12.35
CA SER A 154 -15.22 -0.33 -11.90
C SER A 154 -16.22 -0.40 -13.07
N ASP A 155 -16.00 0.36 -14.14
CA ASP A 155 -16.80 0.27 -15.37
C ASP A 155 -16.73 -1.14 -15.99
N ASN A 156 -15.62 -1.87 -15.82
CA ASN A 156 -15.52 -3.27 -16.23
C ASN A 156 -16.18 -4.24 -15.24
N MET A 157 -16.05 -3.99 -13.94
CA MET A 157 -16.72 -4.78 -12.90
C MET A 157 -18.25 -4.68 -13.01
N ALA A 158 -18.79 -3.51 -13.35
CA ALA A 158 -20.22 -3.31 -13.55
C ALA A 158 -20.78 -4.18 -14.68
N LYS A 159 -20.01 -4.41 -15.75
CA LYS A 159 -20.38 -5.35 -16.83
C LYS A 159 -20.43 -6.81 -16.34
N ALA A 160 -19.72 -7.13 -15.27
CA ALA A 160 -19.77 -8.42 -14.57
C ALA A 160 -20.79 -8.44 -13.42
N GLY A 161 -21.59 -7.38 -13.26
CA GLY A 161 -22.68 -7.32 -12.29
C GLY A 161 -22.34 -6.68 -10.94
N SER A 162 -21.14 -6.15 -10.74
CA SER A 162 -20.82 -5.42 -9.50
C SER A 162 -21.58 -4.09 -9.43
N THR A 163 -22.13 -3.79 -8.26
CA THR A 163 -22.89 -2.56 -7.98
C THR A 163 -22.09 -1.52 -7.20
N VAL A 164 -20.85 -1.86 -6.79
CA VAL A 164 -19.99 -1.02 -5.94
C VAL A 164 -18.62 -0.88 -6.60
N ALA A 165 -18.12 0.35 -6.68
CA ALA A 165 -16.81 0.65 -7.24
C ALA A 165 -15.68 -0.08 -6.46
N ILE A 166 -14.58 -0.42 -7.14
CA ILE A 166 -13.52 -1.23 -6.53
C ILE A 166 -12.87 -0.53 -5.32
N ALA A 167 -12.56 0.77 -5.43
CA ALA A 167 -12.02 1.54 -4.32
C ALA A 167 -13.00 1.65 -3.15
N LYS A 168 -14.31 1.74 -3.44
CA LYS A 168 -15.33 1.76 -2.38
C LYS A 168 -15.45 0.41 -1.67
N ASN A 169 -15.34 -0.70 -2.38
CA ASN A 169 -15.28 -2.02 -1.75
C ASN A 169 -14.08 -2.12 -0.80
N TYR A 170 -12.88 -1.72 -1.23
CA TYR A 170 -11.71 -1.72 -0.37
C TYR A 170 -11.88 -0.84 0.86
N ASP A 171 -12.45 0.36 0.69
CA ASP A 171 -12.72 1.26 1.82
C ASP A 171 -13.70 0.62 2.83
N ILE A 172 -14.77 -0.04 2.39
CA ILE A 172 -15.71 -0.74 3.27
C ILE A 172 -15.03 -1.89 4.03
N ILE A 173 -14.18 -2.67 3.37
CA ILE A 173 -13.41 -3.75 4.01
C ILE A 173 -12.49 -3.18 5.09
N GLN A 174 -11.78 -2.10 4.77
CA GLN A 174 -10.87 -1.42 5.69
C GLN A 174 -11.62 -0.82 6.90
N GLU A 175 -12.79 -0.23 6.68
CA GLU A 175 -13.68 0.26 7.74
C GLU A 175 -14.19 -0.89 8.62
N PHE A 176 -14.53 -2.03 8.02
CA PHE A 176 -15.00 -3.21 8.75
C PHE A 176 -13.94 -3.76 9.72
N VAL A 177 -12.66 -3.83 9.30
CA VAL A 177 -11.59 -4.38 10.15
C VAL A 177 -11.07 -3.41 11.20
N ALA A 178 -11.25 -2.11 11.03
CA ALA A 178 -10.77 -1.11 11.96
C ALA A 178 -11.36 -1.32 13.38
N GLY A 179 -10.48 -1.37 14.38
CA GLY A 179 -10.83 -1.60 15.78
C GLY A 179 -11.12 -3.07 16.15
N LYS A 180 -11.08 -4.00 15.19
CA LYS A 180 -11.21 -5.44 15.45
C LYS A 180 -9.86 -6.08 15.78
N THR A 181 -9.92 -7.14 16.56
CA THR A 181 -8.80 -8.05 16.78
C THR A 181 -8.57 -8.92 15.54
N VAL A 182 -7.35 -9.43 15.40
CA VAL A 182 -7.00 -10.36 14.31
C VAL A 182 -7.90 -11.61 14.33
N ALA A 183 -8.28 -12.09 15.51
CA ALA A 183 -9.15 -13.27 15.66
C ALA A 183 -10.58 -13.02 15.14
N GLU A 184 -11.17 -11.86 15.43
CA GLU A 184 -12.51 -11.49 14.94
C GLU A 184 -12.53 -11.38 13.40
N ILE A 185 -11.47 -10.85 12.81
CA ILE A 185 -11.35 -10.75 11.34
C ILE A 185 -11.16 -12.13 10.73
N GLU A 186 -10.30 -12.96 11.33
CA GLU A 186 -10.02 -14.33 10.87
C GLU A 186 -11.25 -15.23 10.93
N GLU A 187 -12.16 -15.03 11.89
CA GLU A 187 -13.43 -15.74 11.95
C GLU A 187 -14.29 -15.47 10.70
N VAL A 188 -14.41 -14.21 10.29
CA VAL A 188 -15.17 -13.82 9.09
C VAL A 188 -14.45 -14.26 7.82
N ALA A 189 -13.12 -14.17 7.78
CA ALA A 189 -12.31 -14.62 6.65
C ALA A 189 -12.40 -16.13 6.38
N LYS A 190 -12.85 -16.93 7.36
CA LYS A 190 -13.03 -18.39 7.21
C LYS A 190 -14.45 -18.79 6.80
N LYS A 191 -15.39 -17.84 6.71
CA LYS A 191 -16.75 -18.10 6.29
C LYS A 191 -16.84 -18.32 4.77
N PRO A 192 -17.88 -19.00 4.28
CA PRO A 192 -18.22 -19.00 2.87
C PRO A 192 -18.35 -17.57 2.32
N ALA A 193 -18.07 -17.39 1.03
CA ALA A 193 -18.03 -16.07 0.39
C ALA A 193 -19.30 -15.24 0.64
N GLU A 194 -20.48 -15.82 0.47
CA GLU A 194 -21.77 -15.15 0.69
C GLU A 194 -21.91 -14.65 2.13
N GLU A 195 -21.60 -15.51 3.12
CA GLU A 195 -21.66 -15.13 4.54
C GLU A 195 -20.62 -14.07 4.92
N ALA A 196 -19.44 -14.10 4.31
CA ALA A 196 -18.42 -13.07 4.53
C ALA A 196 -18.85 -11.72 3.95
N ILE A 197 -19.47 -11.72 2.77
CA ILE A 197 -20.03 -10.52 2.14
C ILE A 197 -21.16 -9.94 2.99
N ASP A 198 -22.07 -10.80 3.49
CA ASP A 198 -23.16 -10.39 4.36
C ASP A 198 -22.66 -9.76 5.68
N ALA A 199 -21.53 -10.25 6.21
CA ALA A 199 -20.90 -9.69 7.40
C ALA A 199 -20.25 -8.31 7.14
N VAL A 200 -19.74 -8.08 5.93
CA VAL A 200 -19.08 -6.84 5.49
C VAL A 200 -20.08 -6.00 4.69
N THR A 201 -21.13 -5.57 5.37
CA THR A 201 -22.29 -4.88 4.76
C THR A 201 -21.87 -3.73 3.85
N GLY A 202 -22.31 -3.81 2.59
CA GLY A 202 -22.10 -2.78 1.57
C GLY A 202 -20.95 -3.05 0.60
N ALA A 203 -20.10 -4.05 0.87
CA ALA A 203 -19.17 -4.57 -0.11
C ALA A 203 -19.81 -5.69 -0.95
N THR A 204 -19.25 -5.95 -2.13
CA THR A 204 -19.81 -6.89 -3.13
C THR A 204 -18.76 -7.80 -3.78
N LEU A 205 -17.52 -7.79 -3.25
CA LEU A 205 -16.44 -8.62 -3.80
C LEU A 205 -16.63 -10.08 -3.39
N VAL A 206 -16.74 -10.97 -4.38
CA VAL A 206 -16.90 -12.42 -4.16
C VAL A 206 -15.71 -13.03 -3.43
N ASP A 207 -14.51 -12.47 -3.58
CA ASP A 207 -13.29 -12.91 -2.90
C ASP A 207 -13.11 -12.27 -1.50
N MET A 208 -14.18 -11.79 -0.87
CA MET A 208 -14.18 -11.21 0.49
C MET A 208 -13.32 -12.00 1.50
N PRO A 209 -13.43 -13.35 1.59
CA PRO A 209 -12.56 -14.14 2.47
C PRO A 209 -11.06 -13.92 2.22
N GLY A 210 -10.65 -13.79 0.95
CA GLY A 210 -9.27 -13.58 0.55
C GLY A 210 -8.73 -12.23 1.00
N TYR A 211 -9.48 -11.15 0.82
CA TYR A 211 -9.09 -9.81 1.28
C TYR A 211 -8.97 -9.74 2.81
N LEU A 212 -9.93 -10.32 3.54
CA LEU A 212 -9.87 -10.36 5.02
C LEU A 212 -8.68 -11.21 5.51
N MET A 213 -8.39 -12.33 4.84
CA MET A 213 -7.25 -13.17 5.20
C MET A 213 -5.90 -12.48 4.91
N GLU A 214 -5.82 -11.69 3.84
CA GLU A 214 -4.63 -10.89 3.55
C GLU A 214 -4.38 -9.84 4.65
N ILE A 215 -5.43 -9.17 5.13
CA ILE A 215 -5.34 -8.28 6.31
C ILE A 215 -4.88 -9.05 7.55
N VAL A 216 -5.44 -10.24 7.82
CA VAL A 216 -5.02 -11.09 8.95
C VAL A 216 -3.53 -11.43 8.88
N ASN A 217 -3.02 -11.76 7.69
CA ASN A 217 -1.62 -12.10 7.49
C ASN A 217 -0.70 -10.88 7.63
N ALA A 218 -1.17 -9.70 7.24
CA ALA A 218 -0.45 -8.45 7.43
C ALA A 218 -0.48 -7.98 8.89
N ALA A 219 -1.49 -8.37 9.68
CA ALA A 219 -1.62 -7.99 11.09
C ALA A 219 -0.83 -8.89 12.07
N LYS A 220 -0.31 -10.04 11.61
CA LYS A 220 0.51 -11.00 12.39
C LYS A 220 1.99 -10.74 12.18
#